data_AF-A0A959XPB4-F1
#
_entry.id   AF-A0A959XPB4-F1
#
_cell.length_a   1.000
_cell.length_b   1.000
_cell.length_c   1.000
_cell.angle_alpha   90.00
_cell.angle_beta   90.00
_cell.angle_gamma   90.00
#
_symmetry.space_group_name_H-M   'P 1'
#
loop_
_entity.id
_entity.type
_entity.pdbx_description
1 polymer ?
#
loop_
_entity_poly.entity_id
_entity_poly.type
_entity_poly.pdbx_seq_one_letter_code
_entity_poly.pdbx_strand_id
1 'polypeptide(L)'
;MRTYLINAAILAAFLSFSACSEAPNNADQMEKKVDKAMDDLRAGKEEVSTELRDLREKLVVEHARAEERLKDPELTAEQRAEWEAYKADVQTQLDRVDGNLNDVGAATSEMWEDVKAGTRRTADDIGDWFERQAEKIDRKTEADKDMDGH
;
A
#
# COMPACT_ATOMS: atom_id res chain seq x y z
N MET A 1 -30.42 31.91 -9.97
CA MET A 1 -30.18 31.77 -11.42
C MET A 1 -28.70 31.44 -11.59
N ARG A 2 -28.39 30.18 -11.93
CA ARG A 2 -27.02 29.67 -12.14
C ARG A 2 -26.60 30.03 -13.57
N THR A 3 -25.54 30.82 -13.73
CA THR A 3 -24.96 31.13 -15.03
C THR A 3 -23.69 30.30 -15.19
N TYR A 4 -23.79 29.23 -15.99
CA TYR A 4 -22.66 28.45 -16.45
C TYR A 4 -21.97 29.23 -17.57
N LEU A 5 -20.77 29.75 -17.33
CA LEU A 5 -19.91 30.29 -18.38
C LEU A 5 -18.85 29.22 -18.70
N ILE A 6 -19.10 28.52 -19.80
CA ILE A 6 -18.16 27.62 -20.47
C ILE A 6 -17.06 28.51 -21.05
N ASN A 7 -15.87 28.48 -20.44
CA ASN A 7 -14.68 29.13 -20.98
C ASN A 7 -14.00 28.18 -21.97
N ALA A 8 -14.49 28.20 -23.21
CA ALA A 8 -13.79 27.65 -24.36
C ALA A 8 -13.01 28.79 -25.02
N ALA A 9 -11.71 28.88 -24.71
CA ALA A 9 -10.78 29.75 -25.42
C ALA A 9 -9.64 28.89 -25.97
N ILE A 10 -9.85 28.41 -27.20
CA ILE A 10 -8.79 27.95 -28.08
C ILE A 10 -8.12 29.20 -28.65
N LEU A 11 -6.83 29.39 -28.38
CA LEU A 11 -5.98 30.26 -29.19
C LEU A 11 -4.58 29.65 -29.26
N ALA A 12 -4.37 28.93 -30.35
CA ALA A 12 -3.06 28.59 -30.88
C ALA A 12 -2.30 29.89 -31.19
N ALA A 13 -1.08 30.02 -30.69
CA ALA A 13 -0.14 31.03 -31.14
C ALA A 13 1.31 30.56 -30.96
N PHE A 14 1.90 30.22 -32.10
CA PHE A 14 3.31 30.44 -32.47
C PHE A 14 4.41 29.61 -31.78
N LEU A 15 4.59 28.42 -32.36
CA LEU A 15 5.92 27.88 -32.68
C LEU A 15 6.79 28.98 -33.31
N SER A 16 7.66 29.58 -32.50
CA SER A 16 8.77 30.41 -32.98
C SER A 16 10.01 29.52 -33.00
N PHE A 17 10.20 28.85 -34.14
CA PHE A 17 11.37 28.04 -34.44
C PHE A 17 12.30 28.85 -35.36
N SER A 18 13.34 29.48 -34.79
CA SER A 18 14.55 29.92 -35.50
C SER A 18 15.54 30.52 -34.49
N ALA A 19 16.83 30.16 -34.39
CA ALA A 19 17.69 29.18 -35.04
C ALA A 19 19.08 29.21 -34.33
N CYS A 20 19.89 28.16 -34.55
CA CYS A 20 21.35 28.04 -34.35
C CYS A 20 21.87 27.97 -32.89
N SER A 21 22.70 27.02 -32.44
CA SER A 21 23.63 26.08 -33.09
C SER A 21 23.99 24.93 -32.11
N GLU A 22 24.36 23.76 -32.64
CA GLU A 22 24.85 22.54 -31.95
C GLU A 22 23.82 21.63 -31.26
N ALA A 23 23.37 20.61 -31.98
CA ALA A 23 23.21 19.27 -31.41
C ALA A 23 23.90 18.31 -32.40
N PRO A 24 24.76 17.39 -31.92
CA PRO A 24 24.22 16.21 -31.24
C PRO A 24 25.15 15.68 -30.13
N ASN A 25 24.73 15.82 -28.88
CA ASN A 25 25.22 14.97 -27.80
C ASN A 25 24.20 14.88 -26.65
N ASN A 26 23.30 15.86 -26.56
CA ASN A 26 22.31 15.92 -25.50
C ASN A 26 21.02 15.12 -25.79
N ALA A 27 20.66 14.86 -27.05
CA ALA A 27 19.46 14.07 -27.38
C ALA A 27 19.64 12.60 -26.94
N ASP A 28 20.71 11.95 -27.39
CA ASP A 28 21.06 10.57 -27.00
C ASP A 28 21.32 10.45 -25.48
N GLN A 29 21.86 11.49 -24.85
CA GLN A 29 22.04 11.52 -23.39
C GLN A 29 20.72 11.72 -22.64
N MET A 30 19.76 12.45 -23.21
CA MET A 30 18.44 12.65 -22.63
C MET A 30 17.58 11.40 -22.78
N GLU A 31 17.63 10.74 -23.95
CA GLU A 31 16.99 9.45 -24.20
C GLU A 31 17.48 8.39 -23.20
N LYS A 32 18.81 8.22 -23.07
CA LYS A 32 19.39 7.28 -22.09
C LYS A 32 19.00 7.57 -20.63
N LYS A 33 18.82 8.85 -20.27
CA LYS A 33 18.39 9.23 -18.91
C LYS A 33 16.92 8.90 -18.68
N VAL A 34 16.07 9.10 -19.68
CA VAL A 34 14.65 8.73 -19.62
C VAL A 34 14.50 7.21 -19.55
N ASP A 35 15.23 6.47 -20.39
CA ASP A 35 15.20 5.00 -20.38
C ASP A 35 15.63 4.46 -19.01
N LYS A 36 16.74 4.97 -18.46
CA LYS A 36 17.21 4.58 -17.14
C LYS A 36 16.18 4.89 -16.04
N ALA A 37 15.55 6.07 -16.08
CA ALA A 37 14.53 6.43 -15.10
C ALA A 37 13.29 5.52 -15.20
N MET A 38 12.93 5.08 -16.40
CA MET A 38 11.84 4.13 -16.62
C MET A 38 12.19 2.72 -16.15
N ASP A 39 13.44 2.28 -16.36
CA ASP A 39 13.94 1.00 -15.85
C ASP A 39 13.99 0.99 -14.32
N ASP A 40 14.51 2.06 -13.71
CA ASP A 40 14.56 2.24 -12.25
C ASP A 40 13.13 2.25 -11.66
N LEU A 41 12.18 2.93 -12.32
CA LEU A 41 10.76 2.91 -11.94
C LEU A 41 10.19 1.50 -12.01
N ARG A 42 10.46 0.76 -13.09
CA ARG A 42 9.94 -0.59 -13.29
C ARG A 42 10.48 -1.54 -12.21
N ALA A 43 11.78 -1.51 -11.95
CA ALA A 43 12.42 -2.31 -10.91
C ALA A 43 11.85 -1.97 -9.53
N GLY A 44 11.72 -0.67 -9.22
CA GLY A 44 11.14 -0.23 -7.95
C GLY A 44 9.69 -0.67 -7.77
N LYS A 45 8.87 -0.60 -8.82
CA LYS A 45 7.48 -1.10 -8.79
C LYS A 45 7.43 -2.59 -8.54
N GLU A 46 8.31 -3.36 -9.16
CA GLU A 46 8.36 -4.81 -9.00
C GLU A 46 8.76 -5.22 -7.58
N GLU A 47 9.77 -4.56 -7.01
CA GLU A 47 10.20 -4.76 -5.62
C GLU A 47 9.06 -4.48 -4.64
N VAL A 48 8.49 -3.27 -4.70
CA VAL A 48 7.41 -2.85 -3.78
C VAL A 48 6.16 -3.71 -3.97
N SER A 49 5.82 -4.08 -5.20
CA SER A 49 4.67 -4.98 -5.45
C SER A 49 4.90 -6.37 -4.88
N THR A 50 6.14 -6.85 -4.85
CA THR A 50 6.48 -8.16 -4.26
C THR A 50 6.33 -8.10 -2.75
N GLU A 51 6.90 -7.09 -2.10
CA GLU A 51 6.76 -6.89 -0.65
C GLU A 51 5.28 -6.79 -0.21
N LEU A 52 4.47 -6.05 -0.97
CA LEU A 52 3.04 -5.93 -0.69
C LEU A 52 2.27 -7.23 -0.92
N ARG A 53 2.65 -8.04 -1.91
CA ARG A 53 2.03 -9.36 -2.11
C ARG A 53 2.36 -10.31 -0.97
N ASP A 54 3.60 -10.32 -0.50
CA ASP A 54 4.00 -11.12 0.66
C ASP A 54 3.24 -10.69 1.92
N LEU A 55 3.04 -9.38 2.12
CA LEU A 55 2.25 -8.86 3.23
C LEU A 55 0.77 -9.25 3.11
N ARG A 56 0.21 -9.15 1.89
CA ARG A 56 -1.15 -9.58 1.59
C ARG A 56 -1.34 -11.06 1.90
N GLU A 57 -0.41 -11.92 1.49
CA GLU A 57 -0.48 -13.35 1.76
C GLU A 57 -0.50 -13.65 3.26
N LYS A 58 0.35 -12.99 4.05
CA LYS A 58 0.32 -13.10 5.52
C LYS A 58 -1.03 -12.71 6.10
N LEU A 59 -1.61 -11.60 5.65
CA LEU A 59 -2.93 -11.15 6.10
C LEU A 59 -4.05 -12.10 5.68
N VAL A 60 -4.00 -12.69 4.48
CA VAL A 60 -4.98 -13.70 4.04
C VAL A 60 -4.93 -14.93 4.93
N VAL A 61 -3.73 -15.39 5.30
CA VAL A 61 -3.56 -16.52 6.23
C VAL A 61 -4.17 -16.19 7.60
N GLU A 62 -3.94 -15.00 8.12
CA GLU A 62 -4.49 -14.58 9.41
C GLU A 62 -6.01 -14.37 9.37
N HIS A 63 -6.55 -13.89 8.25
CA HIS A 63 -8.00 -13.83 8.04
C HIS A 63 -8.62 -15.24 8.07
N ALA A 64 -8.02 -16.19 7.35
CA ALA A 64 -8.48 -17.59 7.35
C ALA A 64 -8.37 -18.23 8.74
N ARG A 65 -7.30 -17.92 9.49
CA ARG A 65 -7.13 -18.36 10.88
C ARG A 65 -8.24 -17.84 11.78
N ALA A 66 -8.60 -16.56 11.66
CA ALA A 66 -9.70 -15.96 12.41
C ALA A 66 -11.04 -16.63 12.08
N GLU A 67 -11.31 -16.87 10.79
CA GLU A 67 -12.52 -17.58 10.35
C GLU A 67 -12.59 -19.01 10.87
N GLU A 68 -11.47 -19.73 10.86
CA GLU A 68 -11.43 -21.09 11.40
C GLU A 68 -11.67 -21.08 12.91
N ARG A 69 -11.07 -20.13 13.63
CA ARG A 69 -11.27 -20.02 15.08
C ARG A 69 -12.72 -19.72 15.43
N LEU A 70 -13.40 -18.86 14.66
CA LEU A 70 -14.82 -18.55 14.84
C LEU A 70 -15.77 -19.76 14.66
N LYS A 71 -15.33 -20.83 13.98
CA LYS A 71 -16.12 -22.06 13.86
C LYS A 71 -16.10 -22.92 15.13
N ASP A 72 -15.19 -22.65 16.06
CA ASP A 72 -15.10 -23.38 17.31
C ASP A 72 -16.38 -23.15 18.14
N PRO A 73 -17.15 -24.22 18.45
CA PRO A 73 -18.37 -24.11 19.25
C PRO A 73 -18.09 -23.82 20.73
N GLU A 74 -16.86 -24.01 21.20
CA GLU A 74 -16.46 -23.81 22.60
C GLU A 74 -16.13 -22.34 22.91
N LEU A 75 -16.08 -21.46 21.90
CA LEU A 75 -15.85 -20.03 22.08
C LEU A 75 -16.97 -19.39 22.91
N THR A 76 -16.58 -18.66 23.96
CA THR A 76 -17.50 -17.80 24.68
C THR A 76 -17.99 -16.64 23.79
N ALA A 77 -19.10 -16.01 24.17
CA ALA A 77 -19.62 -14.85 23.44
C ALA A 77 -18.59 -13.71 23.35
N GLU A 78 -17.82 -13.50 24.41
CA GLU A 78 -16.76 -12.50 24.47
C GLU A 78 -15.60 -12.84 23.54
N GLN A 79 -15.08 -14.07 23.60
CA GLN A 79 -14.01 -14.51 22.71
C GLN A 79 -14.44 -14.47 21.23
N ARG A 80 -15.69 -14.83 20.94
CA ARG A 80 -16.25 -14.73 19.59
C ARG A 80 -16.26 -13.27 19.11
N ALA A 81 -16.69 -12.32 19.95
CA ALA A 81 -16.68 -10.90 19.61
C ALA A 81 -15.26 -10.38 19.35
N GLU A 82 -14.27 -10.83 20.13
CA GLU A 82 -12.86 -10.48 19.91
C GLU A 82 -12.33 -11.03 18.58
N TRP A 83 -12.64 -12.28 18.23
CA TRP A 83 -12.23 -12.87 16.97
C TRP A 83 -12.93 -12.25 15.75
N GLU A 84 -14.19 -11.84 15.87
CA GLU A 84 -14.89 -11.06 14.82
C GLU A 84 -14.25 -9.68 14.65
N ALA A 85 -13.89 -8.99 15.75
CA ALA A 85 -13.18 -7.72 15.69
C ALA A 85 -11.79 -7.88 15.06
N TYR A 86 -11.04 -8.92 15.45
CA TYR A 86 -9.75 -9.25 14.84
C TYR A 86 -9.87 -9.52 13.35
N LYS A 87 -10.86 -10.32 12.93
CA LYS A 87 -11.15 -10.57 11.51
C LYS A 87 -11.43 -9.28 10.74
N ALA A 88 -12.23 -8.38 11.30
CA ALA A 88 -12.54 -7.09 10.70
C ALA A 88 -11.30 -6.18 10.58
N ASP A 89 -10.43 -6.18 11.59
CA ASP A 89 -9.15 -5.47 11.55
C ASP A 89 -8.24 -6.02 10.45
N VAL A 90 -8.10 -7.35 10.33
CA VAL A 90 -7.32 -8.00 9.26
C VAL A 90 -7.86 -7.63 7.89
N GLN A 91 -9.19 -7.67 7.70
CA GLN A 91 -9.82 -7.27 6.44
C GLN A 91 -9.51 -5.81 6.10
N THR A 92 -9.54 -4.91 7.09
CA THR A 92 -9.17 -3.51 6.90
C THR A 92 -7.71 -3.36 6.43
N GLN A 93 -6.78 -4.15 6.98
CA GLN A 93 -5.39 -4.13 6.50
C GLN A 93 -5.25 -4.73 5.09
N LEU A 94 -6.01 -5.77 4.75
CA LEU A 94 -6.05 -6.32 3.39
C LEU A 94 -6.47 -5.26 2.38
N ASP A 95 -7.56 -4.53 2.68
CA ASP A 95 -8.06 -3.47 1.79
C ASP A 95 -7.03 -2.35 1.59
N ARG A 96 -6.26 -2.00 2.64
CA ARG A 96 -5.15 -1.04 2.54
C ARG A 96 -4.02 -1.54 1.64
N VAL A 97 -3.63 -2.81 1.79
CA VAL A 97 -2.58 -3.42 0.95
C VAL A 97 -3.02 -3.51 -0.51
N ASP A 98 -4.27 -3.90 -0.76
CA ASP A 98 -4.84 -3.96 -2.11
C ASP A 98 -4.94 -2.56 -2.74
N GLY A 99 -5.26 -1.53 -1.95
CA GLY A 99 -5.19 -0.13 -2.36
C GLY A 99 -3.77 0.28 -2.80
N ASN A 100 -2.76 0.00 -1.98
CA ASN A 100 -1.38 0.35 -2.29
C ASN A 100 -0.83 -0.43 -3.50
N LEU A 101 -1.24 -1.69 -3.70
CA LEU A 101 -0.89 -2.45 -4.90
C LEU A 101 -1.43 -1.78 -6.17
N ASN A 102 -2.65 -1.24 -6.11
CA ASN A 102 -3.22 -0.47 -7.22
C ASN A 102 -2.45 0.83 -7.46
N ASP A 103 -2.09 1.56 -6.40
CA ASP A 103 -1.33 2.81 -6.50
C ASP A 103 0.07 2.59 -7.10
N VAL A 104 0.78 1.54 -6.66
CA VAL A 104 2.07 1.13 -7.22
C VAL A 104 1.94 0.76 -8.70
N GLY A 105 0.88 0.03 -9.07
CA GLY A 105 0.56 -0.27 -10.45
C GLY A 105 0.38 0.99 -11.30
N ALA A 106 -0.39 1.96 -10.80
CA ALA A 106 -0.74 3.20 -11.49
C ALA A 106 0.35 4.29 -11.46
N ALA A 107 1.35 4.19 -10.58
CA ALA A 107 2.34 5.26 -10.38
C ALA A 107 3.10 5.62 -11.66
N THR A 108 3.28 6.91 -11.93
CA THR A 108 4.19 7.39 -12.98
C THR A 108 5.55 7.72 -12.36
N SER A 109 6.58 7.98 -13.18
CA SER A 109 7.90 8.39 -12.68
C SER A 109 7.84 9.62 -11.77
N GLU A 110 6.90 10.55 -12.04
CA GLU A 110 6.70 11.77 -11.25
C GLU A 110 6.08 11.50 -9.87
N MET A 111 5.17 10.52 -9.77
CA MET A 111 4.47 10.18 -8.52
C MET A 111 5.19 9.08 -7.72
N TRP A 112 6.27 8.51 -8.27
CA TRP A 112 6.85 7.27 -7.77
C TRP A 112 7.38 7.38 -6.35
N GLU A 113 8.10 8.45 -6.02
CA GLU A 113 8.69 8.62 -4.69
C GLU A 113 7.61 8.78 -3.62
N ASP A 114 6.51 9.48 -3.93
CA ASP A 114 5.38 9.64 -3.01
C ASP A 114 4.64 8.32 -2.78
N VAL A 115 4.36 7.58 -3.86
CA VAL A 115 3.72 6.26 -3.78
C VAL A 115 4.61 5.29 -3.00
N LYS A 116 5.91 5.26 -3.28
CA LYS A 116 6.88 4.43 -2.57
C LYS A 116 6.92 4.76 -1.07
N ALA A 117 6.95 6.04 -0.71
CA ALA A 117 6.94 6.48 0.69
C ALA A 117 5.63 6.14 1.40
N GLY A 118 4.48 6.36 0.75
CA GLY A 118 3.16 6.03 1.30
C GLY A 118 2.98 4.53 1.53
N THR A 119 3.43 3.72 0.56
CA THR A 119 3.40 2.27 0.68
C THR A 119 4.26 1.77 1.82
N ARG A 120 5.50 2.28 1.97
CA ARG A 120 6.39 1.91 3.08
C ARG A 120 5.78 2.21 4.44
N ARG A 121 5.22 3.42 4.63
CA ARG A 121 4.52 3.76 5.88
C ARG A 121 3.37 2.80 6.17
N THR A 122 2.62 2.39 5.14
CA THR A 122 1.52 1.43 5.35
C THR A 122 2.05 0.05 5.74
N ALA A 123 3.15 -0.40 5.14
CA ALA A 123 3.78 -1.65 5.53
C ALA A 123 4.28 -1.60 6.99
N ASP A 124 4.90 -0.50 7.40
CA ASP A 124 5.33 -0.25 8.78
C ASP A 124 4.12 -0.25 9.74
N ASP A 125 3.05 0.49 9.43
CA ASP A 125 1.82 0.53 10.25
C ASP A 125 1.21 -0.86 10.45
N ILE A 126 1.24 -1.71 9.41
CA ILE A 126 0.73 -3.07 9.46
C ILE A 126 1.68 -3.96 10.29
N GLY A 127 2.99 -3.77 10.17
CA GLY A 127 3.99 -4.41 11.02
C GLY A 127 3.75 -4.13 12.49
N ASP A 128 3.62 -2.84 12.85
CA ASP A 128 3.31 -2.41 14.22
C ASP A 128 1.95 -2.95 14.69
N TRP A 129 0.98 -3.07 13.78
CA TRP A 129 -0.30 -3.70 14.11
C TRP A 129 -0.12 -5.17 14.47
N PHE A 130 0.65 -5.95 13.70
CA PHE A 130 0.95 -7.34 14.03
C PHE A 130 1.63 -7.48 15.40
N GLU A 131 2.61 -6.63 15.71
CA GLU A 131 3.29 -6.63 17.01
C GLU A 131 2.30 -6.40 18.16
N ARG A 132 1.40 -5.42 18.02
CA ARG A 132 0.35 -5.18 19.02
C ARG A 132 -0.60 -6.36 19.21
N GLN A 133 -0.88 -7.13 18.15
CA GLN A 133 -1.71 -8.33 18.27
C GLN A 133 -0.96 -9.46 18.99
N ALA A 134 0.34 -9.64 18.72
CA ALA A 134 1.18 -10.59 19.43
C ALA A 134 1.22 -10.28 20.94
N GLU A 135 1.47 -9.01 21.32
CA GLU A 135 1.48 -8.62 22.72
C GLU A 135 0.14 -8.83 23.45
N LYS A 136 -1.00 -8.67 22.76
CA LYS A 136 -2.32 -8.96 23.34
C LYS A 136 -2.48 -10.45 23.68
N ILE A 137 -1.94 -11.32 22.83
CA ILE A 137 -1.96 -12.77 23.06
C ILE A 137 -1.03 -13.14 24.23
N ASP A 138 0.18 -12.58 24.26
CA ASP A 138 1.15 -12.84 25.33
C ASP A 138 0.63 -12.38 26.70
N ARG A 139 0.10 -11.15 26.80
CA ARG A 139 -0.49 -10.65 28.06
C ARG A 139 -1.66 -11.50 28.57
N LYS A 140 -2.51 -12.01 27.67
CA LYS A 140 -3.60 -12.93 28.06
C LYS A 140 -3.05 -14.25 28.57
N THR A 141 -2.01 -14.78 27.92
CA THR A 141 -1.36 -16.03 28.30
C THR A 141 -0.62 -15.94 29.63
N GLU A 142 0.00 -14.79 29.93
CA GLU A 142 0.64 -14.53 31.23
C GLU A 142 -0.42 -14.36 32.34
N ALA A 143 -1.48 -13.59 32.11
CA ALA A 143 -2.56 -13.44 33.08
C ALA A 143 -3.22 -14.78 33.46
N ASP A 144 -3.36 -15.71 32.51
CA ASP A 144 -3.90 -17.05 32.77
C ASP A 144 -2.95 -17.95 33.58
N LYS A 145 -1.62 -17.71 33.51
CA LYS A 145 -0.58 -18.44 34.28
C LYS A 145 -0.37 -17.94 35.71
N ASP A 146 -0.94 -16.77 36.02
CA ASP A 146 -0.86 -16.17 37.35
C ASP A 146 -2.10 -16.53 38.20
N MET A 147 -3.12 -17.15 37.58
CA MET A 147 -4.43 -17.45 38.16
C MET A 147 -4.63 -18.94 38.52
N ASP A 148 -3.67 -19.82 38.22
CA ASP A 148 -3.64 -21.25 38.56
C ASP A 148 -2.92 -21.56 39.90
N GLY A 149 -2.65 -20.52 40.69
CA GLY A 149 -2.12 -20.63 42.06
C GLY A 149 -3.07 -20.09 43.14
N HIS A 150 -4.12 -20.85 43.49
CA HIS A 150 -4.56 -21.19 44.87
C HIS A 150 -5.96 -21.81 44.94
#